data_AF-A0A1Q7Z4W3-F1
#
_entry.id   AF-A0A1Q7Z4W3-F1
#
_cell.length_a   1.000
_cell.length_b   1.000
_cell.length_c   1.000
_cell.angle_alpha   90.00
_cell.angle_beta   90.00
_cell.angle_gamma   90.00
#
_symmetry.space_group_name_H-M   'P 1'
#
loop_
_entity.id
_entity.type
_entity.pdbx_description
1 polymer ?
#
loop_
_entity_poly.entity_id
_entity_poly.type
_entity_poly.pdbx_seq_one_letter_code
_entity_poly.pdbx_strand_id
1 'polypeptide(L)'
;MAKSRFLLDQVTALERYEAVVPEKDAVHEMRVAARRLRATLRLLRLEKLDPKVKALQDALGEVRDLQLQIDWLRGRDAALGRSRRAKLREAEQVLRRELRRWHSSTLPAIVEAIAGASVPTSRKLSKVVRRRLDRLQERLERARTRPTSRALHRVRISAKQVRYLLEVAHDSLPEKVMRLQSDLKTLQSALGELHDVDVRIGLANGKPRLLREQEEARRQLCKIAEAQLARWHKQRLLERVEAALR
;
A
#
# COMPACT_ATOMS: atom_id res chain seq x y z
N MET A 1 20.23 -18.87 6.45
CA MET A 1 20.46 -17.59 5.73
C MET A 1 19.18 -16.90 5.25
N ALA A 2 18.16 -17.59 4.72
CA ALA A 2 16.89 -16.95 4.31
C ALA A 2 16.03 -16.33 5.45
N LYS A 3 16.19 -16.79 6.71
CA LYS A 3 15.42 -16.35 7.89
C LYS A 3 15.57 -14.86 8.23
N SER A 4 16.77 -14.33 8.08
CA SER A 4 17.11 -12.95 8.42
C SER A 4 16.69 -11.96 7.33
N ARG A 5 16.77 -12.39 6.05
CA ARG A 5 16.64 -11.52 4.88
C ARG A 5 15.25 -10.86 4.73
N PHE A 6 14.14 -11.59 4.95
CA PHE A 6 12.79 -11.03 4.76
C PHE A 6 12.43 -9.86 5.70
N LEU A 7 12.96 -9.84 6.93
CA LEU A 7 12.71 -8.77 7.89
C LEU A 7 13.86 -7.76 7.89
N LEU A 8 15.11 -8.21 7.86
CA LEU A 8 16.29 -7.35 7.86
C LEU A 8 16.33 -6.45 6.62
N ASP A 9 16.02 -6.97 5.43
CA ASP A 9 15.99 -6.16 4.21
C ASP A 9 14.97 -5.01 4.30
N GLN A 10 13.84 -5.22 5.00
CA GLN A 10 12.81 -4.19 5.16
C GLN A 10 13.17 -3.17 6.23
N VAL A 11 13.84 -3.61 7.29
CA VAL A 11 14.36 -2.73 8.35
C VAL A 11 15.49 -1.87 7.79
N THR A 12 16.47 -2.46 7.10
CA THR A 12 17.55 -1.73 6.43
C THR A 12 17.01 -0.78 5.36
N ALA A 13 15.98 -1.18 4.61
CA ALA A 13 15.31 -0.28 3.68
C ALA A 13 14.66 0.92 4.39
N LEU A 14 14.08 0.75 5.59
CA LEU A 14 13.56 1.88 6.38
C LEU A 14 14.69 2.81 6.83
N GLU A 15 15.76 2.26 7.41
CA GLU A 15 16.90 3.03 7.93
C GLU A 15 17.60 3.84 6.84
N ARG A 16 17.74 3.26 5.63
CA ARG A 16 18.40 3.92 4.48
C ARG A 16 17.81 5.28 4.15
N TYR A 17 16.50 5.44 4.26
CA TYR A 17 15.79 6.66 3.88
C TYR A 17 15.49 7.55 5.09
N GLU A 18 15.67 7.08 6.32
CA GLU A 18 15.31 7.84 7.51
C GLU A 18 16.10 9.13 7.64
N ALA A 19 17.40 9.10 7.31
CA ALA A 19 18.29 10.26 7.41
C ALA A 19 17.83 11.46 6.56
N VAL A 20 17.07 11.20 5.49
CA VAL A 20 16.59 12.21 4.53
C VAL A 20 15.08 12.49 4.67
N VAL A 21 14.40 11.94 5.68
CA VAL A 21 13.03 12.33 6.00
C VAL A 21 13.00 13.77 6.55
N PRO A 22 12.08 14.64 6.10
CA PRO A 22 10.83 14.33 5.40
C PRO A 22 10.83 14.56 3.89
N GLU A 23 11.95 14.40 3.18
CA GLU A 23 11.95 14.50 1.72
C GLU A 23 10.94 13.56 1.06
N LYS A 24 10.36 13.99 -0.06
CA LYS A 24 9.20 13.33 -0.67
C LYS A 24 9.47 11.87 -1.04
N ASP A 25 10.60 11.62 -1.68
CA ASP A 25 10.96 10.29 -2.16
C ASP A 25 11.35 9.38 -0.99
N ALA A 26 12.08 9.92 -0.01
CA ALA A 26 12.37 9.24 1.25
C ALA A 26 11.09 8.79 1.98
N VAL A 27 10.13 9.70 2.16
CA VAL A 27 8.84 9.38 2.79
C VAL A 27 8.08 8.33 1.97
N HIS A 28 8.09 8.42 0.64
CA HIS A 28 7.46 7.42 -0.22
C HIS A 28 8.06 6.03 -0.01
N GLU A 29 9.39 5.91 -0.13
CA GLU A 29 10.11 4.65 -0.02
C GLU A 29 10.02 4.06 1.39
N MET A 30 10.18 4.85 2.44
CA MET A 30 9.95 4.37 3.81
C MET A 30 8.52 3.87 4.01
N ARG A 31 7.53 4.56 3.44
CA ARG A 31 6.13 4.11 3.52
C ARG A 31 5.91 2.79 2.78
N VAL A 32 6.64 2.54 1.69
CA VAL A 32 6.62 1.26 0.97
C VAL A 32 7.29 0.17 1.81
N ALA A 33 8.49 0.43 2.36
CA ALA A 33 9.22 -0.49 3.22
C ALA A 33 8.40 -0.88 4.47
N ALA A 34 7.75 0.09 5.13
CA ALA A 34 6.86 -0.18 6.26
C ALA A 34 5.67 -1.08 5.87
N ARG A 35 5.10 -0.92 4.67
CA ARG A 35 4.01 -1.80 4.19
C ARG A 35 4.48 -3.22 3.92
N ARG A 36 5.68 -3.38 3.36
CA ARG A 36 6.33 -4.69 3.14
C ARG A 36 6.65 -5.36 4.48
N LEU A 37 7.23 -4.63 5.43
CA LEU A 37 7.48 -5.12 6.78
C LEU A 37 6.19 -5.63 7.44
N ARG A 38 5.09 -4.88 7.34
CA ARG A 38 3.77 -5.34 7.83
C ARG A 38 3.25 -6.59 7.13
N ALA A 39 3.56 -6.78 5.84
CA ALA A 39 3.26 -8.03 5.14
C ALA A 39 4.11 -9.18 5.69
N THR A 40 5.41 -8.95 5.92
CA THR A 40 6.33 -9.92 6.52
C THR A 40 5.91 -10.32 7.94
N LEU A 41 5.54 -9.37 8.80
CA LEU A 41 5.09 -9.69 10.17
C LEU A 41 3.89 -10.63 10.19
N ARG A 42 2.92 -10.42 9.29
CA ARG A 42 1.76 -11.33 9.15
C ARG A 42 2.15 -12.70 8.61
N LEU A 43 3.17 -12.75 7.75
CA LEU A 43 3.70 -14.00 7.21
C LEU A 43 4.32 -14.86 8.31
N LEU A 44 5.07 -14.19 9.21
CA LEU A 44 5.82 -14.81 10.29
C LEU A 44 5.01 -15.00 11.58
N ARG A 45 3.71 -14.71 11.56
CA ARG A 45 2.80 -14.78 12.72
C ARG A 45 3.25 -13.91 13.90
N LEU A 46 3.80 -12.74 13.56
CA LEU A 46 4.22 -11.69 14.49
C LEU A 46 3.21 -10.54 14.48
N GLU A 47 1.91 -10.84 14.39
CA GLU A 47 0.85 -9.83 14.26
C GLU A 47 0.78 -8.87 15.46
N LYS A 48 1.28 -9.29 16.63
CA LYS A 48 1.39 -8.43 17.81
C LYS A 48 2.26 -7.17 17.56
N LEU A 49 3.18 -7.23 16.59
CA LEU A 49 4.02 -6.10 16.21
C LEU A 49 3.41 -5.23 15.09
N ASP A 50 2.40 -5.72 14.35
CA ASP A 50 1.76 -4.97 13.25
C ASP A 50 1.20 -3.60 13.68
N PRO A 51 0.56 -3.45 14.87
CA PRO A 51 0.07 -2.14 15.31
C PRO A 51 1.19 -1.10 15.45
N LYS A 52 2.37 -1.50 15.96
CA LYS A 52 3.52 -0.60 16.14
C LYS A 52 4.05 -0.12 14.78
N VAL A 53 4.25 -1.04 13.84
CA VAL A 53 4.68 -0.68 12.47
C VAL A 53 3.60 0.12 11.73
N LYS A 54 2.32 -0.17 11.99
CA LYS A 54 1.20 0.58 11.42
C LYS A 54 1.22 2.04 11.85
N ALA A 55 1.53 2.35 13.11
CA ALA A 55 1.60 3.73 13.59
C ALA A 55 2.62 4.56 12.79
N LEU A 56 3.84 4.03 12.59
CA LEU A 56 4.85 4.66 11.74
C LEU A 56 4.38 4.78 10.28
N GLN A 57 3.79 3.70 9.72
CA GLN A 57 3.30 3.68 8.35
C GLN A 57 2.14 4.66 8.10
N ASP A 58 1.33 4.94 9.11
CA ASP A 58 0.24 5.92 9.05
C ASP A 58 0.79 7.34 9.14
N ALA A 59 1.75 7.61 10.04
CA ALA A 59 2.41 8.93 10.11
C ALA A 59 3.16 9.30 8.80
N LEU A 60 3.88 8.33 8.22
CA LEU A 60 4.46 8.47 6.87
C LEU A 60 3.38 8.68 5.80
N GLY A 61 2.21 8.07 5.98
CA GLY A 61 1.03 8.23 5.13
C GLY A 61 0.54 9.67 5.10
N GLU A 62 0.27 10.24 6.26
CA GLU A 62 -0.22 11.62 6.41
C GLU A 62 0.74 12.64 5.80
N VAL A 63 2.04 12.52 6.07
CA VAL A 63 3.07 13.38 5.47
C VAL A 63 3.05 13.28 3.94
N ARG A 64 3.04 12.06 3.39
CA ARG A 64 3.05 11.87 1.93
C ARG A 64 1.78 12.40 1.28
N ASP A 65 0.63 12.19 1.91
CA ASP A 65 -0.65 12.62 1.35
C ASP A 65 -0.74 14.15 1.34
N LEU A 66 -0.23 14.84 2.38
CA LEU A 66 -0.10 16.30 2.40
C LEU A 66 0.90 16.83 1.36
N GLN A 67 2.04 16.17 1.17
CA GLN A 67 3.01 16.52 0.13
C GLN A 67 2.39 16.46 -1.28
N LEU A 68 1.63 15.40 -1.57
CA LEU A 68 0.92 15.23 -2.84
C LEU A 68 -0.18 16.30 -3.03
N GLN A 69 -0.91 16.64 -1.96
CA GLN A 69 -1.90 17.71 -1.99
C GLN A 69 -1.25 19.07 -2.28
N ILE A 70 -0.13 19.39 -1.63
CA ILE A 70 0.61 20.64 -1.84
C ILE A 70 1.11 20.74 -3.28
N ASP A 71 1.62 19.65 -3.86
CA ASP A 71 2.05 19.62 -5.25
C ASP A 71 0.90 19.83 -6.22
N TRP A 72 -0.23 19.16 -6.01
CA TRP A 72 -1.41 19.34 -6.84
C TRP A 72 -1.94 20.78 -6.78
N LEU A 73 -1.90 21.42 -5.61
CA LEU A 73 -2.38 22.80 -5.41
C LEU A 73 -1.44 23.88 -5.95
N ARG A 74 -0.20 23.54 -6.34
CA ARG A 74 0.78 24.51 -6.84
C ARG A 74 0.24 25.19 -8.10
N GLY A 75 0.17 26.52 -8.08
CA GLY A 75 -0.41 27.32 -9.16
C GLY A 75 -1.93 27.24 -9.31
N ARG A 76 -2.64 26.49 -8.45
CA ARG A 76 -4.09 26.29 -8.50
C ARG A 76 -4.85 27.02 -7.41
N ASP A 77 -4.38 26.91 -6.15
CA ASP A 77 -4.97 27.62 -5.01
C ASP A 77 -3.92 27.86 -3.91
N ALA A 78 -3.46 29.11 -3.82
CA ALA A 78 -2.41 29.48 -2.87
C ALA A 78 -2.89 29.45 -1.41
N ALA A 79 -4.15 29.79 -1.14
CA ALA A 79 -4.70 29.83 0.21
C ALA A 79 -4.85 28.42 0.78
N LEU A 80 -5.42 27.51 -0.01
CA LEU A 80 -5.53 26.11 0.36
C LEU A 80 -4.13 25.47 0.47
N GLY A 81 -3.20 25.81 -0.43
CA GLY A 81 -1.82 25.39 -0.35
C GLY A 81 -1.13 25.81 0.96
N ARG A 82 -1.36 27.04 1.45
CA ARG A 82 -0.86 27.50 2.76
C ARG A 82 -1.43 26.67 3.92
N SER A 83 -2.74 26.40 3.89
CA SER A 83 -3.40 25.55 4.91
C SER A 83 -2.80 24.15 4.94
N ARG A 84 -2.54 23.51 3.79
CA ARG A 84 -1.92 22.18 3.74
C ARG A 84 -0.47 22.16 4.20
N ARG A 85 0.30 23.23 3.93
CA ARG A 85 1.66 23.39 4.49
C ARG A 85 1.67 23.49 6.02
N ALA A 86 0.67 24.15 6.62
CA ALA A 86 0.54 24.17 8.08
C ALA A 86 0.30 22.76 8.65
N LYS A 87 -0.66 22.02 8.07
CA LYS A 87 -0.92 20.62 8.44
C LYS A 87 0.28 19.70 8.21
N LEU A 88 1.06 19.94 7.15
CA LEU A 88 2.27 19.16 6.89
C LEU A 88 3.28 19.29 8.03
N ARG A 89 3.48 20.50 8.56
CA ARG A 89 4.37 20.70 9.72
C ARG A 89 3.90 19.93 10.96
N GLU A 90 2.59 19.91 11.22
CA GLU A 90 2.01 19.12 12.31
C GLU A 90 2.22 17.61 12.07
N ALA A 91 1.96 17.12 10.86
CA ALA A 91 2.18 15.72 10.49
C ALA A 91 3.64 15.31 10.59
N GLU A 92 4.59 16.18 10.21
CA GLU A 92 6.02 15.96 10.37
C GLU A 92 6.41 15.86 11.86
N GLN A 93 5.81 16.64 12.74
CA GLN A 93 6.03 16.51 14.19
C GLN A 93 5.50 15.18 14.72
N VAL A 94 4.34 14.72 14.24
CA VAL A 94 3.83 13.37 14.55
C VAL A 94 4.80 12.30 14.06
N LEU A 95 5.27 12.40 12.82
CA LEU A 95 6.24 11.47 12.25
C LEU A 95 7.53 11.40 13.06
N ARG A 96 8.08 12.55 13.50
CA ARG A 96 9.26 12.58 14.38
C ARG A 96 9.01 11.85 15.71
N ARG A 97 7.81 11.95 16.30
CA ARG A 97 7.45 11.20 17.51
C ARG A 97 7.39 9.69 17.25
N GLU A 98 6.77 9.30 16.14
CA GLU A 98 6.68 7.88 15.76
C GLU A 98 8.04 7.29 15.40
N LEU A 99 8.96 8.05 14.79
CA LEU A 99 10.34 7.62 14.56
C LEU A 99 11.10 7.42 15.89
N ARG A 100 10.92 8.30 16.88
CA ARG A 100 11.50 8.06 18.22
C ARG A 100 10.94 6.81 18.88
N ARG A 101 9.64 6.56 18.78
CA ARG A 101 9.00 5.32 19.27
C ARG A 101 9.49 4.09 18.51
N TRP A 102 9.71 4.24 17.20
CA TRP A 102 10.26 3.20 16.35
C TRP A 102 11.61 2.73 16.88
N HIS A 103 12.57 3.64 17.06
CA HIS A 103 13.90 3.32 17.59
C HIS A 103 13.90 2.81 19.02
N SER A 104 13.14 3.45 19.91
CA SER A 104 13.16 3.09 21.33
C SER A 104 12.47 1.77 21.66
N SER A 105 11.49 1.33 20.85
CA SER A 105 10.60 0.23 21.28
C SER A 105 10.13 -0.73 20.18
N THR A 106 10.10 -0.30 18.91
CA THR A 106 9.56 -1.13 17.83
C THR A 106 10.67 -1.91 17.14
N LEU A 107 11.75 -1.23 16.77
CA LEU A 107 12.91 -1.83 16.14
C LEU A 107 13.56 -2.90 17.04
N PRO A 108 13.85 -2.65 18.34
CA PRO A 108 14.40 -3.69 19.21
C PRO A 108 13.49 -4.93 19.31
N ALA A 109 12.19 -4.71 19.47
CA ALA A 109 11.21 -5.81 19.55
C ALA A 109 11.10 -6.60 18.24
N ILE A 110 11.26 -5.94 17.09
CA ILE A 110 11.32 -6.63 15.79
C ILE A 110 12.59 -7.46 15.73
N VAL A 111 13.75 -6.89 16.02
CA VAL A 111 15.07 -7.56 15.99
C VAL A 111 15.07 -8.81 16.88
N GLU A 112 14.56 -8.68 18.11
CA GLU A 112 14.40 -9.81 19.04
C GLU A 112 13.49 -10.90 18.46
N ALA A 113 12.36 -10.50 17.87
CA ALA A 113 11.45 -11.46 17.23
C ALA A 113 12.06 -12.15 16.00
N ILE A 114 12.98 -11.52 15.26
CA ILE A 114 13.68 -12.16 14.12
C ILE A 114 14.50 -13.35 14.61
N ALA A 115 15.20 -13.19 15.74
CA ALA A 115 16.08 -14.22 16.28
C ALA A 115 15.33 -15.54 16.57
N GLY A 116 14.06 -15.44 16.98
CA GLY A 116 13.20 -16.59 17.26
C GLY A 116 12.29 -17.04 16.09
N ALA A 117 12.22 -16.29 14.99
CA ALA A 117 11.27 -16.57 13.92
C ALA A 117 11.72 -17.72 12.99
N SER A 118 10.78 -18.57 12.60
CA SER A 118 10.98 -19.57 11.54
C SER A 118 10.38 -19.09 10.22
N VAL A 119 11.12 -19.28 9.12
CA VAL A 119 10.59 -19.03 7.77
C VAL A 119 9.46 -20.02 7.51
N PRO A 120 8.28 -19.57 7.05
CA PRO A 120 7.19 -20.47 6.74
C PRO A 120 7.60 -21.36 5.58
N THR A 121 7.23 -22.63 5.64
CA THR A 121 7.45 -23.57 4.54
C THR A 121 6.72 -23.09 3.28
N SER A 122 7.24 -23.46 2.09
CA SER A 122 6.61 -23.15 0.80
C SER A 122 5.11 -23.47 0.78
N ARG A 123 4.72 -24.64 1.32
CA ARG A 123 3.30 -25.04 1.47
C ARG A 123 2.48 -24.05 2.31
N LYS A 124 3.02 -23.56 3.43
CA LYS A 124 2.35 -22.55 4.28
C LYS A 124 2.24 -21.21 3.54
N LEU A 125 3.29 -20.78 2.83
CA LEU A 125 3.28 -19.56 2.01
C LEU A 125 2.23 -19.64 0.92
N SER A 126 2.19 -20.75 0.15
CA SER A 126 1.18 -20.97 -0.89
C SER A 126 -0.24 -20.91 -0.35
N LYS A 127 -0.48 -21.47 0.85
CA LYS A 127 -1.79 -21.38 1.53
C LYS A 127 -2.17 -19.93 1.90
N VAL A 128 -1.21 -19.13 2.37
CA VAL A 128 -1.45 -17.71 2.70
C VAL A 128 -1.72 -16.90 1.43
N VAL A 129 -0.94 -17.11 0.36
CA VAL A 129 -1.14 -16.47 -0.94
C VAL A 129 -2.51 -16.81 -1.51
N ARG A 130 -2.89 -18.10 -1.54
CA ARG A 130 -4.21 -18.56 -1.99
C ARG A 130 -5.34 -17.82 -1.27
N ARG A 131 -5.36 -17.85 0.06
CA ARG A 131 -6.38 -17.15 0.88
C ARG A 131 -6.47 -15.64 0.57
N ARG A 132 -5.35 -14.99 0.25
CA ARG A 132 -5.32 -13.55 -0.08
C ARG A 132 -5.83 -13.29 -1.50
N LEU A 133 -5.52 -14.19 -2.42
CA LEU A 133 -6.06 -14.16 -3.78
C LEU A 133 -7.57 -14.40 -3.74
N ASP A 134 -8.07 -15.40 -3.01
CA ASP A 134 -9.52 -15.70 -2.89
C ASP A 134 -10.28 -14.45 -2.42
N ARG A 135 -9.77 -13.82 -1.35
CA ARG A 135 -10.33 -12.57 -0.82
C ARG A 135 -10.25 -11.41 -1.81
N LEU A 136 -9.20 -11.35 -2.66
CA LEU A 136 -9.12 -10.35 -3.73
C LEU A 136 -10.18 -10.63 -4.79
N GLN A 137 -10.39 -11.89 -5.20
CA GLN A 137 -11.42 -12.28 -6.15
C GLN A 137 -12.82 -11.95 -5.66
N GLU A 138 -13.15 -12.27 -4.39
CA GLU A 138 -14.44 -11.89 -3.79
C GLU A 138 -14.68 -10.38 -3.85
N ARG A 139 -13.63 -9.57 -3.60
CA ARG A 139 -13.73 -8.11 -3.63
C ARG A 139 -13.84 -7.58 -5.05
N LEU A 140 -13.13 -8.19 -6.00
CA LEU A 140 -13.24 -7.87 -7.43
C LEU A 140 -14.67 -8.12 -7.92
N GLU A 141 -15.25 -9.26 -7.56
CA GLU A 141 -16.61 -9.62 -7.98
C GLU A 141 -17.67 -8.68 -7.37
N ARG A 142 -17.53 -8.34 -6.09
CA ARG A 142 -18.38 -7.33 -5.44
C ARG A 142 -18.22 -5.94 -6.06
N ALA A 143 -17.01 -5.54 -6.41
CA ALA A 143 -16.75 -4.25 -7.04
C ALA A 143 -17.26 -4.21 -8.49
N ARG A 144 -17.25 -5.34 -9.20
CA ARG A 144 -17.79 -5.47 -10.55
C ARG A 144 -19.31 -5.34 -10.56
N THR A 145 -19.99 -6.02 -9.63
CA THR A 145 -21.46 -5.98 -9.52
C THR A 145 -21.97 -4.67 -8.90
N ARG A 146 -21.21 -4.07 -7.97
CA ARG A 146 -21.57 -2.81 -7.31
C ARG A 146 -20.32 -1.92 -7.10
N PRO A 147 -19.92 -1.11 -8.11
CA PRO A 147 -18.68 -0.32 -8.11
C PRO A 147 -18.75 0.94 -7.22
N THR A 148 -19.04 0.79 -5.94
CA THR A 148 -18.96 1.91 -4.97
C THR A 148 -17.50 2.30 -4.72
N SER A 149 -17.23 3.58 -4.38
CA SER A 149 -15.88 4.02 -3.99
C SER A 149 -15.30 3.16 -2.86
N ARG A 150 -16.13 2.76 -1.89
CA ARG A 150 -15.74 1.82 -0.81
C ARG A 150 -15.36 0.43 -1.34
N ALA A 151 -16.09 -0.12 -2.31
CA ALA A 151 -15.77 -1.42 -2.91
C ALA A 151 -14.45 -1.36 -3.70
N LEU A 152 -14.29 -0.34 -4.54
CA LEU A 152 -13.07 -0.11 -5.33
C LEU A 152 -11.85 0.10 -4.42
N HIS A 153 -12.00 0.88 -3.36
CA HIS A 153 -10.96 1.09 -2.36
C HIS A 153 -10.54 -0.22 -1.66
N ARG A 154 -11.51 -1.10 -1.34
CA ARG A 154 -11.22 -2.42 -0.76
C ARG A 154 -10.46 -3.33 -1.73
N VAL A 155 -10.80 -3.32 -3.02
CA VAL A 155 -10.03 -4.02 -4.06
C VAL A 155 -8.61 -3.49 -4.10
N ARG A 156 -8.44 -2.16 -4.16
CA ARG A 156 -7.13 -1.51 -4.18
C ARG A 156 -6.25 -1.93 -3.00
N ILE A 157 -6.80 -1.95 -1.79
CA ILE A 157 -6.08 -2.42 -0.59
C ILE A 157 -5.72 -3.90 -0.72
N SER A 158 -6.66 -4.76 -1.14
CA SER A 158 -6.39 -6.18 -1.34
C SER A 158 -5.28 -6.43 -2.34
N ALA A 159 -5.33 -5.75 -3.49
CA ALA A 159 -4.34 -5.88 -4.55
C ALA A 159 -2.95 -5.49 -4.02
N LYS A 160 -2.85 -4.38 -3.27
CA LYS A 160 -1.60 -3.97 -2.61
C LYS A 160 -1.09 -5.02 -1.63
N GLN A 161 -1.96 -5.56 -0.79
CA GLN A 161 -1.61 -6.61 0.16
C GLN A 161 -1.08 -7.87 -0.52
N VAL A 162 -1.71 -8.31 -1.62
CA VAL A 162 -1.22 -9.44 -2.41
C VAL A 162 0.14 -9.10 -3.02
N ARG A 163 0.30 -7.93 -3.66
CA ARG A 163 1.58 -7.53 -4.26
C ARG A 163 2.72 -7.53 -3.24
N TYR A 164 2.54 -6.89 -2.09
CA TYR A 164 3.58 -6.87 -1.05
C TYR A 164 3.89 -8.27 -0.50
N LEU A 165 2.88 -9.15 -0.41
CA LEU A 165 3.11 -10.54 -0.04
C LEU A 165 3.97 -11.26 -1.09
N LEU A 166 3.70 -11.08 -2.38
CA LEU A 166 4.49 -11.68 -3.46
C LEU A 166 5.92 -11.10 -3.50
N GLU A 167 6.08 -9.80 -3.28
CA GLU A 167 7.39 -9.15 -3.22
C GLU A 167 8.22 -9.69 -2.05
N VAL A 168 7.60 -9.82 -0.87
CA VAL A 168 8.27 -10.42 0.28
C VAL A 168 8.62 -11.85 -0.06
N ALA A 169 7.67 -12.70 -0.46
CA ALA A 169 7.88 -14.13 -0.69
C ALA A 169 8.53 -14.51 -2.04
N HIS A 170 9.25 -13.60 -2.70
CA HIS A 170 9.75 -13.78 -4.07
C HIS A 170 10.64 -15.03 -4.25
N ASP A 171 11.57 -15.27 -3.32
CA ASP A 171 12.49 -16.43 -3.34
C ASP A 171 11.82 -17.75 -2.99
N SER A 172 10.56 -17.74 -2.54
CA SER A 172 9.89 -18.90 -1.96
C SER A 172 8.62 -19.32 -2.68
N LEU A 173 8.30 -18.67 -3.80
CA LEU A 173 7.11 -18.93 -4.60
C LEU A 173 7.50 -19.18 -6.06
N PRO A 174 6.75 -20.04 -6.79
CA PRO A 174 7.05 -20.32 -8.19
C PRO A 174 6.97 -19.06 -9.07
N GLU A 175 7.81 -18.99 -10.10
CA GLU A 175 7.86 -17.87 -11.05
C GLU A 175 6.49 -17.57 -11.66
N LYS A 176 5.70 -18.62 -11.95
CA LYS A 176 4.32 -18.48 -12.46
C LYS A 176 3.42 -17.66 -11.54
N VAL A 177 3.61 -17.74 -10.23
CA VAL A 177 2.90 -16.94 -9.22
C VAL A 177 3.47 -15.51 -9.19
N MET A 178 4.78 -15.35 -9.35
CA MET A 178 5.44 -14.04 -9.41
C MET A 178 5.00 -13.19 -10.59
N ARG A 179 4.65 -13.81 -11.73
CA ARG A 179 4.06 -13.11 -12.89
C ARG A 179 2.77 -12.36 -12.57
N LEU A 180 2.07 -12.67 -11.45
CA LEU A 180 0.92 -11.88 -11.02
C LEU A 180 1.28 -10.45 -10.60
N GLN A 181 2.54 -10.16 -10.26
CA GLN A 181 2.94 -8.82 -9.81
C GLN A 181 2.70 -7.76 -10.89
N SER A 182 3.00 -8.06 -12.15
CA SER A 182 2.79 -7.14 -13.29
C SER A 182 1.31 -6.92 -13.57
N ASP A 183 0.51 -7.98 -13.54
CA ASP A 183 -0.94 -7.91 -13.67
C ASP A 183 -1.51 -7.01 -12.55
N LEU A 184 -1.16 -7.31 -11.28
CA LEU A 184 -1.61 -6.55 -10.10
C LEU A 184 -1.21 -5.07 -10.17
N LYS A 185 -0.05 -4.76 -10.74
CA LYS A 185 0.40 -3.36 -10.93
C LYS A 185 -0.57 -2.59 -11.81
N THR A 186 -1.04 -3.19 -12.91
CA THR A 186 -1.98 -2.54 -13.83
C THR A 186 -3.32 -2.22 -13.15
N LEU A 187 -3.87 -3.17 -12.40
CA LEU A 187 -5.08 -2.96 -11.60
C LEU A 187 -4.89 -1.86 -10.55
N GLN A 188 -3.74 -1.87 -9.87
CA GLN A 188 -3.41 -0.88 -8.85
C GLN A 188 -3.27 0.52 -9.41
N SER A 189 -2.70 0.70 -10.61
CA SER A 189 -2.58 2.02 -11.24
C SER A 189 -3.97 2.62 -11.50
N ALA A 190 -4.85 1.89 -12.20
CA ALA A 190 -6.20 2.38 -12.50
C ALA A 190 -7.02 2.72 -11.23
N LEU A 191 -7.00 1.83 -10.23
CA LEU A 191 -7.68 2.08 -8.95
C LEU A 191 -6.98 3.14 -8.09
N GLY A 192 -5.70 3.37 -8.32
CA GLY A 192 -4.88 4.40 -7.66
C GLY A 192 -5.28 5.78 -8.13
N GLU A 193 -5.29 5.99 -9.45
CA GLU A 193 -5.68 7.26 -10.08
C GLU A 193 -7.10 7.67 -9.70
N LEU A 194 -8.05 6.73 -9.75
CA LEU A 194 -9.43 6.99 -9.34
C LEU A 194 -9.53 7.42 -7.87
N HIS A 195 -8.76 6.77 -6.98
CA HIS A 195 -8.73 7.13 -5.56
C HIS A 195 -8.08 8.51 -5.34
N ASP A 196 -7.03 8.84 -6.08
CA ASP A 196 -6.36 10.14 -5.98
C ASP A 196 -7.31 11.26 -6.41
N VAL A 197 -8.15 11.03 -7.43
CA VAL A 197 -9.22 11.96 -7.82
C VAL A 197 -10.31 12.07 -6.76
N ASP A 198 -10.76 10.96 -6.17
CA ASP A 198 -11.72 11.00 -5.05
C ASP A 198 -11.19 11.87 -3.88
N VAL A 199 -9.90 11.77 -3.56
CA VAL A 199 -9.25 12.62 -2.53
C VAL A 199 -9.23 14.09 -2.95
N ARG A 200 -8.92 14.38 -4.22
CA ARG A 200 -8.91 15.76 -4.74
C ARG A 200 -10.29 16.40 -4.79
N ILE A 201 -11.34 15.63 -5.08
CA ILE A 201 -12.74 16.12 -5.00
C ILE A 201 -13.06 16.59 -3.58
N GLY A 202 -12.73 15.78 -2.56
CA GLY A 202 -12.92 16.17 -1.16
C GLY A 202 -12.11 17.43 -0.78
N LEU A 203 -10.94 17.60 -1.38
CA LEU A 203 -10.09 18.79 -1.19
C LEU A 203 -10.61 20.03 -1.92
N ALA A 204 -11.24 19.85 -3.08
CA ALA A 204 -11.80 20.91 -3.93
C ALA A 204 -13.16 21.44 -3.42
N ASN A 205 -13.64 20.98 -2.26
CA ASN A 205 -14.89 21.45 -1.69
C ASN A 205 -14.89 22.99 -1.54
N GLY A 206 -15.97 23.63 -1.99
CA GLY A 206 -16.06 25.10 -2.04
C GLY A 206 -15.26 25.78 -3.17
N LYS A 207 -14.70 25.03 -4.13
CA LYS A 207 -13.95 25.55 -5.28
C LYS A 207 -14.54 25.02 -6.60
N PRO A 208 -15.59 25.66 -7.17
CA PRO A 208 -16.36 25.11 -8.28
C PRO A 208 -15.53 24.71 -9.51
N ARG A 209 -14.53 25.53 -9.88
CA ARG A 209 -13.64 25.23 -11.02
C ARG A 209 -12.83 23.95 -10.81
N LEU A 210 -12.21 23.79 -9.64
CA LEU A 210 -11.42 22.59 -9.32
C LEU A 210 -12.30 21.36 -9.19
N LEU A 211 -13.49 21.52 -8.61
CA LEU A 211 -14.45 20.43 -8.46
C LEU A 211 -14.88 19.86 -9.82
N ARG A 212 -15.30 20.73 -10.76
CA ARG A 212 -15.71 20.30 -12.11
C ARG A 212 -14.62 19.51 -12.84
N GLU A 213 -13.38 20.01 -12.81
CA GLU A 213 -12.23 19.33 -13.42
C GLU A 213 -12.03 17.92 -12.83
N GLN A 214 -12.12 17.77 -11.51
CA GLN A 214 -11.93 16.47 -10.88
C GLN A 214 -13.12 15.53 -11.08
N GLU A 215 -14.36 16.04 -11.14
CA GLU A 215 -15.54 15.23 -11.47
C GLU A 215 -15.48 14.68 -12.90
N GLU A 216 -14.99 15.47 -13.87
CA GLU A 216 -14.76 15.03 -15.24
C GLU A 216 -13.70 13.93 -15.30
N ALA A 217 -12.54 14.14 -14.67
CA ALA A 217 -11.48 13.14 -14.58
C ALA A 217 -11.99 11.85 -13.92
N ARG A 218 -12.78 11.97 -12.84
CA ARG A 218 -13.38 10.83 -12.14
C ARG A 218 -14.28 10.01 -13.07
N ARG A 219 -15.11 10.66 -13.89
CA ARG A 219 -15.99 9.98 -14.86
C ARG A 219 -15.18 9.14 -15.86
N GLN A 220 -14.07 9.67 -16.36
CA GLN A 220 -13.19 8.94 -17.28
C GLN A 220 -12.48 7.77 -16.59
N LEU A 221 -11.90 8.00 -15.42
CA LEU A 221 -11.19 6.98 -14.65
C LEU A 221 -12.11 5.86 -14.16
N CYS A 222 -13.39 6.16 -13.89
CA CYS A 222 -14.39 5.14 -13.55
C CYS A 222 -14.55 4.11 -14.68
N LYS A 223 -14.64 4.57 -15.94
CA LYS A 223 -14.71 3.68 -17.11
C LYS A 223 -13.46 2.81 -17.25
N ILE A 224 -12.29 3.38 -17.00
CA ILE A 224 -11.01 2.63 -17.02
C ILE A 224 -10.99 1.58 -15.91
N ALA A 225 -11.40 1.94 -14.69
CA ALA A 225 -11.48 1.02 -13.57
C ALA A 225 -12.46 -0.13 -13.84
N GLU A 226 -13.64 0.16 -14.38
CA GLU A 226 -14.64 -0.84 -14.78
C GLU A 226 -14.09 -1.80 -15.85
N ALA A 227 -13.44 -1.27 -16.89
CA ALA A 227 -12.79 -2.09 -17.92
C ALA A 227 -11.70 -2.99 -17.33
N GLN A 228 -10.91 -2.48 -16.38
CA GLN A 228 -9.92 -3.29 -15.66
C GLN A 228 -10.57 -4.38 -14.81
N LEU A 229 -11.64 -4.08 -14.08
CA LEU A 229 -12.38 -5.08 -13.30
C LEU A 229 -12.97 -6.18 -14.21
N ALA A 230 -13.54 -5.81 -15.35
CA ALA A 230 -14.06 -6.75 -16.33
C ALA A 230 -12.94 -7.64 -16.91
N ARG A 231 -11.79 -7.06 -17.25
CA ARG A 231 -10.61 -7.80 -17.72
C ARG A 231 -10.15 -8.82 -16.68
N TRP A 232 -10.04 -8.38 -15.42
CA TRP A 232 -9.61 -9.24 -14.31
C TRP A 232 -10.57 -10.40 -14.06
N HIS A 233 -11.87 -10.17 -14.19
CA HIS A 233 -12.87 -11.23 -14.09
C HIS A 233 -12.70 -12.28 -15.20
N LYS A 234 -12.54 -11.84 -16.46
CA LYS A 234 -12.34 -12.75 -17.61
C LYS A 234 -11.05 -13.57 -17.52
N GLN A 235 -9.99 -13.02 -16.93
CA GLN A 235 -8.68 -13.70 -16.88
C GLN A 235 -8.62 -14.87 -15.90
N ARG A 236 -9.64 -15.09 -15.06
CA ARG A 236 -9.72 -16.20 -14.06
C ARG A 236 -8.37 -16.47 -13.38
N LEU A 237 -7.74 -15.40 -12.87
CA LEU A 237 -6.33 -15.40 -12.45
C LEU A 237 -5.99 -16.43 -11.36
N LEU A 238 -6.93 -16.71 -10.46
CA LEU A 238 -6.76 -17.76 -9.47
C LEU A 238 -6.57 -19.12 -10.13
N GLU A 239 -7.38 -19.46 -11.12
CA GLU A 239 -7.25 -20.71 -11.87
C GLU A 239 -5.88 -20.79 -12.58
N ARG A 240 -5.34 -19.66 -13.06
CA ARG A 240 -4.00 -19.61 -13.69
C ARG A 240 -2.88 -20.03 -12.75
N VAL A 241 -2.98 -19.72 -11.45
CA VAL A 241 -1.91 -19.93 -10.47
C VAL A 241 -2.23 -20.99 -9.42
N GLU A 242 -3.47 -21.45 -9.33
CA GLU A 242 -3.93 -22.38 -8.30
C GLU A 242 -3.15 -23.70 -8.37
N ALA A 243 -2.93 -24.22 -9.57
CA ALA A 243 -2.11 -25.41 -9.80
C ALA A 243 -0.65 -25.21 -9.38
N ALA A 244 -0.09 -24.00 -9.55
CA ALA A 244 1.26 -23.69 -9.10
C ALA A 244 1.37 -23.46 -7.59
N LEU A 245 0.25 -23.29 -6.89
CA LEU A 245 0.18 -23.12 -5.44
C LEU A 245 -0.19 -24.43 -4.71
N ARG A 246 -0.43 -25.53 -5.43
CA ARG A 246 -0.67 -26.87 -4.84
C ARG A 246 0.64 -27.43 -4.28
#